data_AF-A0A7V8Y8D3-F1
#
_entry.id   AF-A0A7V8Y8D3-F1
#
_cell.length_a   1.000
_cell.length_b   1.000
_cell.length_c   1.000
_cell.angle_alpha   90.00
_cell.angle_beta   90.00
_cell.angle_gamma   90.00
#
_symmetry.space_group_name_H-M   'P 1'
#
loop_
_entity.id
_entity.type
_entity.pdbx_description
1 polymer ?
#
loop_
_entity_poly.entity_id
_entity_poly.type
_entity_poly.pdbx_seq_one_letter_code
_entity_poly.pdbx_strand_id
1 'polypeptide(L)'
;MSLRGLDWNRDTVKNIEDGTREVPIAEFFPLVYVLHESLEELFPADLVLELAGGHQAQGETQLGEMLGPRGDATVTPDPLRLGAGLPVARALTDPVGSSDSIEVVLTKGPPGNAEGVTKLADQKAAASLETTVAEVRKLAQRTWGRDVTAERDARVAQRLGDKHVSRRSLQALRGHVTRELLDELRPKIRRRRSKK
;
A
#
# COMPACT_ATOMS: atom_id res chain seq x y z
N MET A 1 18.04 -9.65 -28.05
CA MET A 1 18.40 -8.94 -26.80
C MET A 1 17.10 -8.61 -26.08
N SER A 2 16.77 -9.30 -24.99
CA SER A 2 15.57 -8.99 -24.20
C SER A 2 15.89 -7.81 -23.28
N LEU A 3 15.06 -6.77 -23.29
CA LEU A 3 15.22 -5.62 -22.41
C LEU A 3 14.98 -6.09 -20.97
N ARG A 4 16.02 -6.04 -20.14
CA ARG A 4 15.94 -6.36 -18.70
C ARG A 4 15.37 -5.14 -17.98
N GLY A 5 14.04 -5.03 -17.95
CA GLY A 5 13.33 -3.98 -17.23
C GLY A 5 12.20 -4.56 -16.39
N LEU A 6 11.77 -3.81 -15.38
CA LEU A 6 10.49 -4.06 -14.71
C LEU A 6 9.36 -3.85 -15.73
N ASP A 7 8.26 -4.60 -15.61
CA ASP A 7 7.06 -4.47 -16.46
C ASP A 7 6.23 -3.22 -16.10
N TRP A 8 6.93 -2.11 -15.84
CA TRP A 8 6.36 -0.83 -15.49
C TRP A 8 6.14 0.00 -16.73
N ASN A 9 4.92 0.54 -16.87
CA ASN A 9 4.66 1.58 -17.84
C ASN A 9 5.10 2.95 -17.32
N ARG A 10 5.12 3.95 -18.19
CA ARG A 10 5.55 5.32 -17.84
C ARG A 10 4.70 5.96 -16.73
N ASP A 11 3.40 5.66 -16.68
CA ASP A 11 2.52 6.19 -15.65
C ASP A 11 2.86 5.57 -14.28
N THR A 12 3.23 4.29 -14.25
CA THR A 12 3.70 3.60 -13.04
C THR A 12 4.96 4.27 -12.48
N VAL A 13 5.94 4.55 -13.33
CA VAL A 13 7.18 5.24 -12.94
C VAL A 13 6.85 6.63 -12.40
N LYS A 14 6.08 7.41 -13.15
CA LYS A 14 5.66 8.75 -12.74
C LYS A 14 4.95 8.74 -11.39
N ASN A 15 4.02 7.81 -11.17
CA ASN A 15 3.29 7.74 -9.90
C ASN A 15 4.21 7.39 -8.73
N ILE A 16 5.27 6.59 -8.94
CA ILE A 16 6.29 6.33 -7.93
C ILE A 16 7.09 7.60 -7.63
N GLU A 17 7.57 8.29 -8.67
CA GLU A 17 8.34 9.53 -8.53
C GLU A 17 7.54 10.64 -7.83
N ASP A 18 6.24 10.75 -8.13
CA ASP A 18 5.31 11.69 -7.50
C ASP A 18 4.91 11.28 -6.07
N GLY A 19 5.34 10.11 -5.58
CA GLY A 19 4.95 9.57 -4.27
C GLY A 19 3.46 9.19 -4.17
N THR A 20 2.79 9.01 -5.30
CA THR A 20 1.36 8.66 -5.38
C THR A 20 1.12 7.14 -5.52
N ARG A 21 2.19 6.38 -5.79
CA ARG A 21 2.21 4.91 -5.78
C ARG A 21 3.35 4.41 -4.89
N GLU A 22 3.02 3.48 -4.01
CA GLU A 22 3.99 2.73 -3.21
C GLU A 22 4.62 1.60 -4.03
N VAL A 23 5.89 1.29 -3.75
CA VAL A 23 6.64 0.21 -4.41
C VAL A 23 6.76 -0.97 -3.44
N PRO A 24 6.18 -2.14 -3.74
CA PRO A 24 6.33 -3.30 -2.86
C PRO A 24 7.80 -3.77 -2.84
N ILE A 25 8.26 -4.32 -1.71
CA ILE A 25 9.65 -4.78 -1.51
C ILE A 25 10.14 -5.69 -2.66
N ALA A 26 9.24 -6.53 -3.18
CA ALA A 26 9.54 -7.48 -4.26
C ALA A 26 9.79 -6.80 -5.61
N GLU A 27 9.14 -5.66 -5.88
CA GLU A 27 9.43 -4.83 -7.07
C GLU A 27 10.59 -3.86 -6.81
N PHE A 28 10.88 -3.57 -5.54
CA PHE A 28 11.94 -2.67 -5.14
C PHE A 28 13.34 -3.25 -5.39
N PHE A 29 13.64 -4.47 -4.94
CA PHE A 29 14.99 -5.05 -5.11
C PHE A 29 15.47 -5.12 -6.57
N PRO A 30 14.63 -5.48 -7.56
CA PRO A 30 15.02 -5.40 -8.96
C PRO A 30 15.39 -3.99 -9.44
N LEU A 31 14.90 -2.91 -8.80
CA LEU A 31 15.29 -1.54 -9.19
C LEU A 31 16.77 -1.29 -8.99
N VAL A 32 17.36 -1.76 -7.89
CA VAL A 32 18.81 -1.63 -7.62
C VAL A 32 19.61 -2.20 -8.80
N TYR A 33 19.18 -3.35 -9.31
CA TYR A 33 19.82 -4.01 -10.45
C TYR A 33 19.59 -3.26 -11.78
N VAL A 34 18.38 -2.75 -12.02
CA VAL A 34 18.01 -2.05 -13.27
C VAL A 34 18.65 -0.66 -13.34
N LEU A 35 18.74 0.04 -12.20
CA LEU A 35 19.31 1.37 -12.11
C LEU A 35 20.85 1.35 -12.08
N HIS A 36 21.46 0.18 -11.82
CA HIS A 36 22.91 0.04 -11.62
C HIS A 36 23.46 0.90 -10.47
N GLU A 37 22.60 1.23 -9.50
CA GLU A 37 22.94 1.99 -8.30
C GLU A 37 23.14 1.01 -7.14
N SER A 38 23.98 1.37 -6.18
CA SER A 38 24.10 0.64 -4.91
C SER A 38 22.88 0.88 -4.01
N LEU A 39 22.66 -0.01 -3.03
CA LEU A 39 21.64 0.22 -2.00
C LEU A 39 21.92 1.50 -1.19
N GLU A 40 23.19 1.85 -0.99
CA GLU A 40 23.61 3.07 -0.29
C GLU A 40 23.21 4.35 -1.05
N GLU A 41 23.37 4.34 -2.38
CA GLU A 41 22.97 5.46 -3.24
C GLU A 41 21.46 5.60 -3.32
N LEU A 42 20.73 4.48 -3.28
CA LEU A 42 19.27 4.45 -3.29
C LEU A 42 18.66 4.79 -1.92
N PHE A 43 19.38 4.51 -0.84
CA PHE A 43 18.98 4.72 0.56
C PHE A 43 20.07 5.48 1.33
N PRO A 44 20.12 6.81 1.17
CA PRO A 44 21.01 7.62 2.00
C PRO A 44 20.66 7.42 3.48
N ALA A 45 21.66 7.53 4.36
CA ALA A 45 21.56 7.17 5.77
C ALA A 45 20.48 7.95 6.56
N ASP A 46 19.97 9.05 6.00
CA ASP A 46 18.90 9.87 6.55
C ASP A 46 17.48 9.38 6.17
N LEU A 47 17.36 8.34 5.33
CA LEU A 47 16.07 7.79 4.94
C LEU A 47 15.52 6.80 5.99
N VAL A 48 14.25 7.00 6.36
CA VAL A 48 13.50 6.07 7.21
C VAL A 48 12.58 5.23 6.32
N LEU A 49 12.71 3.91 6.45
CA LEU A 49 11.86 2.92 5.79
C LEU A 49 10.80 2.46 6.75
N GLU A 50 9.54 2.68 6.39
CA GLU A 50 8.41 2.12 7.12
C GLU A 50 7.98 0.82 6.44
N LEU A 51 8.12 -0.28 7.17
CA LEU A 51 7.75 -1.62 6.73
C LEU A 51 6.34 -1.94 7.25
N ALA A 52 5.61 -2.74 6.50
CA ALA A 52 4.34 -3.30 6.93
C ALA A 52 4.46 -3.92 8.33
N GLY A 53 3.51 -3.60 9.20
CA GLY A 53 3.54 -4.00 10.60
C GLY A 53 4.09 -2.93 11.55
N GLY A 54 4.44 -1.74 11.06
CA GLY A 54 4.91 -0.62 11.89
C GLY A 54 6.37 -0.72 12.29
N HIS A 55 7.13 -1.59 11.62
CA HIS A 55 8.58 -1.65 11.80
C HIS A 55 9.22 -0.49 11.03
N GLN A 56 10.20 0.16 11.65
CA GLN A 56 10.99 1.21 11.01
C GLN A 56 12.43 0.75 10.91
N ALA A 57 13.05 0.99 9.75
CA ALA A 57 14.49 0.82 9.54
C ALA A 57 15.09 2.15 9.08
N GLN A 58 16.22 2.53 9.66
CA GLN A 58 16.99 3.71 9.30
C GLN A 58 18.29 3.27 8.64
N GLY A 59 18.47 3.71 7.38
CA GLY A 59 19.67 3.44 6.61
C GLY A 59 19.97 1.96 6.33
N GLU A 60 21.15 1.73 5.76
CA GLU A 60 21.61 0.41 5.31
C GLU A 60 21.83 -0.58 6.47
N THR A 61 22.39 -0.12 7.59
CA THR A 61 22.78 -0.99 8.70
C THR A 61 21.59 -1.72 9.31
N GLN A 62 20.46 -1.03 9.51
CA GLN A 62 19.25 -1.66 10.04
C GLN A 62 18.57 -2.56 9.00
N LEU A 63 18.66 -2.24 7.71
CA LEU A 63 18.12 -3.11 6.67
C LEU A 63 18.89 -4.42 6.56
N GLY A 64 20.23 -4.36 6.58
CA GLY A 64 21.11 -5.52 6.58
C GLY A 64 20.92 -6.40 7.81
N GLU A 65 20.73 -5.79 8.99
CA GLU A 65 20.41 -6.51 10.23
C GLU A 65 19.01 -7.16 10.18
N MET A 66 18.00 -6.48 9.63
CA MET A 66 16.64 -7.01 9.49
C MET A 66 16.54 -8.14 8.46
N LEU A 67 17.33 -8.09 7.39
CA LEU A 67 17.40 -9.15 6.38
C LEU A 67 18.31 -10.31 6.84
N GLY A 68 19.07 -10.10 7.92
CA GLY A 68 19.88 -11.09 8.63
C GLY A 68 21.28 -11.28 8.03
N PRO A 69 22.28 -11.65 8.86
CA PRO A 69 23.63 -11.95 8.39
C PRO A 69 23.63 -13.32 7.71
N ARG A 70 23.38 -13.37 6.39
CA ARG A 70 23.57 -14.58 5.59
C ARG A 70 24.38 -14.28 4.35
N GLY A 71 25.70 -14.42 4.53
CA GLY A 71 26.70 -14.91 3.59
C GLY A 71 26.84 -14.15 2.28
N ASP A 72 28.03 -13.55 2.07
CA ASP A 72 28.59 -13.13 0.78
C ASP A 72 27.62 -13.30 -0.40
N ALA A 73 26.68 -12.37 -0.53
CA ALA A 73 25.90 -12.22 -1.74
C ALA A 73 26.82 -11.56 -2.75
N THR A 74 27.80 -12.32 -3.27
CA THR A 74 28.44 -11.95 -4.52
C THR A 74 27.37 -12.06 -5.59
N VAL A 75 26.85 -10.90 -6.00
CA VAL A 75 25.97 -10.76 -7.15
C VAL A 75 26.79 -11.13 -8.38
N THR A 76 26.80 -12.41 -8.73
CA THR A 76 27.43 -12.88 -9.97
C THR A 76 26.47 -12.67 -11.14
N PRO A 77 26.99 -12.36 -12.35
CA PRO A 77 26.20 -11.88 -13.48
C PRO A 77 25.53 -13.01 -14.28
N ASP A 78 24.89 -13.98 -13.62
CA ASP A 78 24.12 -15.05 -14.27
C ASP A 78 22.73 -15.20 -13.61
N PRO A 79 21.70 -15.72 -14.31
CA PRO A 79 20.31 -15.53 -13.94
C PRO A 79 20.01 -16.13 -12.56
N LEU A 80 19.63 -15.25 -11.63
CA LEU A 80 19.21 -15.50 -10.25
C LEU A 80 18.51 -16.86 -10.10
N ARG A 81 19.26 -17.87 -9.67
CA ARG A 81 18.71 -19.07 -9.04
C ARG A 81 18.74 -18.84 -7.53
N LEU A 82 17.59 -18.43 -6.98
CA LEU A 82 17.39 -18.36 -5.54
C LEU A 82 17.45 -19.78 -4.96
N GLY A 83 18.58 -20.10 -4.33
CA GLY A 83 18.78 -21.35 -3.60
C GLY A 83 17.83 -21.46 -2.41
N ALA A 84 17.32 -22.67 -2.20
CA ALA A 84 16.35 -23.03 -1.16
C ALA A 84 16.80 -22.56 0.22
N GLY A 85 16.06 -21.62 0.81
CA GLY A 85 16.34 -21.13 2.17
C GLY A 85 15.41 -20.05 2.72
N LEU A 86 14.59 -19.41 1.86
CA LEU A 86 13.53 -18.49 2.28
C LEU A 86 12.14 -19.08 1.96
N PRO A 87 11.12 -18.84 2.80
CA PRO A 87 9.72 -19.12 2.46
C PRO A 87 9.23 -18.37 1.20
N VAL A 88 9.93 -17.31 0.80
CA VAL A 88 9.60 -16.45 -0.35
C VAL A 88 9.75 -17.18 -1.69
N ALA A 89 10.70 -18.10 -1.82
CA ALA A 89 10.90 -18.84 -3.08
C ALA A 89 9.70 -19.75 -3.42
N ARG A 90 8.97 -20.22 -2.42
CA ARG A 90 7.78 -21.07 -2.60
C ARG A 90 6.56 -20.28 -3.06
N ALA A 91 6.50 -18.98 -2.76
CA ALA A 91 5.41 -18.10 -3.18
C ALA A 91 5.43 -17.77 -4.69
N LEU A 92 6.57 -17.97 -5.37
CA LEU A 92 6.70 -17.72 -6.80
C LEU A 92 6.39 -18.95 -7.67
N THR A 93 6.22 -20.15 -7.09
CA THR A 93 6.01 -21.40 -7.84
C THR A 93 4.71 -22.16 -7.53
N ASP A 94 3.97 -21.80 -6.48
CA ASP A 94 2.68 -22.44 -6.16
C ASP A 94 1.49 -21.49 -6.48
N PRO A 95 0.60 -21.84 -7.43
CA PRO A 95 -0.70 -21.18 -7.54
C PRO A 95 -1.64 -21.87 -6.53
N VAL A 96 -1.80 -21.30 -5.33
CA VAL A 96 -3.02 -21.34 -4.48
C VAL A 96 -2.69 -20.83 -3.06
N GLY A 97 -3.29 -19.69 -2.70
CA GLY A 97 -3.83 -19.40 -1.36
C GLY A 97 -2.88 -19.25 -0.17
N SER A 98 -2.23 -18.09 -0.04
CA SER A 98 -2.12 -17.29 1.21
C SER A 98 -1.07 -16.19 1.02
N SER A 99 -1.51 -14.94 0.84
CA SER A 99 -0.65 -13.77 0.70
C SER A 99 -0.47 -13.05 2.03
N ASP A 100 0.66 -13.29 2.70
CA ASP A 100 1.25 -12.30 3.60
C ASP A 100 2.35 -11.58 2.81
N SER A 101 2.02 -10.40 2.30
CA SER A 101 2.93 -9.52 1.57
C SER A 101 3.48 -8.44 2.50
N ILE A 102 4.81 -8.27 2.49
CA ILE A 102 5.50 -7.18 3.19
C ILE A 102 5.45 -5.94 2.29
N GLU A 103 4.73 -4.91 2.73
CA GLU A 103 4.66 -3.60 2.07
C GLU A 103 5.78 -2.69 2.60
N VAL A 104 6.33 -1.82 1.76
CA VAL A 104 7.37 -0.84 2.12
C VAL A 104 6.87 0.52 1.68
N VAL A 105 6.85 1.48 2.59
CA VAL A 105 6.46 2.86 2.32
C VAL A 105 7.68 3.76 2.49
N LEU A 106 8.03 4.48 1.42
CA LEU A 106 9.10 5.47 1.42
C LEU A 106 8.47 6.83 1.76
N THR A 107 8.78 7.38 2.93
CA THR A 107 8.36 8.75 3.27
C THR A 107 9.57 9.63 3.59
N LYS A 108 9.57 10.86 3.05
CA LYS A 108 10.44 11.93 3.55
C LYS A 108 9.67 12.72 4.62
N GLY A 109 9.98 12.51 5.90
CA GLY A 109 9.36 13.27 6.98
C GLY A 109 9.87 12.91 8.38
N PRO A 110 9.73 13.83 9.37
CA PRO A 110 10.17 13.59 10.74
C PRO A 110 9.39 12.45 11.41
N PRO A 111 10.05 11.63 12.25
CA PRO A 111 9.43 10.49 12.92
C PRO A 111 8.44 10.97 13.98
N GLY A 112 7.12 10.84 13.73
CA GLY A 112 6.13 11.26 14.73
C GLY A 112 4.65 11.08 14.39
N ASN A 113 4.26 10.90 13.12
CA ASN A 113 2.85 10.77 12.74
C ASN A 113 2.59 9.42 12.05
N ALA A 114 2.44 8.35 12.83
CA ALA A 114 2.01 7.02 12.37
C ALA A 114 0.51 7.01 11.96
N GLU A 115 0.16 7.85 10.98
CA GLU A 115 -1.16 7.95 10.33
C GLU A 115 -1.13 7.49 8.85
N GLY A 116 -0.03 6.90 8.37
CA GLY A 116 0.04 6.19 7.09
C GLY A 116 -0.36 4.73 7.32
N VAL A 117 -1.57 4.28 7.02
CA VAL A 117 -2.17 4.19 5.70
C VAL A 117 -3.57 4.79 5.75
N THR A 118 -3.69 6.10 5.54
CA THR A 118 -4.99 6.70 5.27
C THR A 118 -5.53 6.24 3.92
N LYS A 119 -6.37 5.19 3.95
CA LYS A 119 -7.09 4.69 2.78
C LYS A 119 -7.77 5.84 2.03
N LEU A 120 -7.51 5.95 0.73
CA LEU A 120 -7.98 7.01 -0.18
C LEU A 120 -9.47 7.34 -0.07
N ALA A 121 -10.32 6.39 0.35
CA ALA A 121 -11.75 6.62 0.51
C ALA A 121 -12.08 7.58 1.67
N ASP A 122 -11.35 7.50 2.79
CA ASP A 122 -11.60 8.35 3.96
C ASP A 122 -11.20 9.81 3.67
N GLN A 123 -10.08 10.02 2.97
CA GLN A 123 -9.63 11.34 2.52
C GLN A 123 -10.63 11.98 1.55
N LYS A 124 -11.09 11.21 0.54
CA LYS A 124 -12.10 11.68 -0.41
C LYS A 124 -13.45 11.97 0.26
N ALA A 125 -13.82 11.16 1.25
CA ALA A 125 -15.01 11.39 2.05
C ALA A 125 -14.90 12.69 2.87
N ALA A 126 -13.76 12.93 3.51
CA ALA A 126 -13.50 14.13 4.28
C ALA A 126 -13.57 15.40 3.41
N ALA A 127 -12.94 15.36 2.23
CA ALA A 127 -13.01 16.45 1.26
C ALA A 127 -14.45 16.72 0.78
N SER A 128 -15.20 15.67 0.44
CA SER A 128 -16.59 15.78 -0.05
C SER A 128 -17.58 16.28 1.01
N LEU A 129 -17.28 16.04 2.29
CA LEU A 129 -18.13 16.39 3.43
C LEU A 129 -17.63 17.64 4.19
N GLU A 130 -16.61 18.31 3.67
CA GLU A 130 -15.98 19.50 4.27
C GLU A 130 -15.65 19.31 5.76
N THR A 131 -14.99 18.22 6.08
CA THR A 131 -14.62 17.82 7.45
C THR A 131 -13.22 17.20 7.48
N THR A 132 -12.74 16.80 8.65
CA THR A 132 -11.45 16.12 8.81
C THR A 132 -11.59 14.61 8.67
N VAL A 133 -10.51 13.95 8.24
CA VAL A 133 -10.45 12.48 8.14
C VAL A 133 -10.76 11.81 9.50
N ALA A 134 -10.23 12.37 10.58
CA ALA A 134 -10.49 11.89 11.94
C ALA A 134 -11.99 11.94 12.31
N GLU A 135 -12.71 12.99 11.90
CA GLU A 135 -14.15 13.09 12.15
C GLU A 135 -14.95 12.09 11.31
N VAL A 136 -14.60 11.90 10.03
CA VAL A 136 -15.20 10.88 9.16
C VAL A 136 -15.03 9.49 9.77
N ARG A 137 -13.79 9.11 10.13
CA ARG A 137 -13.50 7.80 10.76
C ARG A 137 -14.29 7.60 12.04
N LYS A 138 -14.30 8.59 12.93
CA LYS A 138 -15.06 8.53 14.18
C LYS A 138 -16.56 8.32 13.93
N LEU A 139 -17.13 8.93 12.89
CA LEU A 139 -18.53 8.77 12.54
C LEU A 139 -18.84 7.46 11.81
N ALA A 140 -17.94 7.01 10.95
CA ALA A 140 -18.01 5.70 10.29
C ALA A 140 -17.99 4.58 11.33
N GLN A 141 -17.01 4.62 12.24
CA GLN A 141 -16.89 3.66 13.34
C GLN A 141 -18.16 3.62 14.21
N ARG A 142 -18.76 4.77 14.52
CA ARG A 142 -20.01 4.84 15.30
C ARG A 142 -21.24 4.36 14.53
N THR A 143 -21.23 4.47 13.21
CA THR A 143 -22.38 4.13 12.38
C THR A 143 -22.37 2.65 12.01
N TRP A 144 -21.23 2.12 11.57
CA TRP A 144 -21.12 0.79 10.98
C TRP A 144 -20.15 -0.13 11.72
N GLY A 145 -19.45 0.36 12.75
CA GLY A 145 -18.43 -0.40 13.47
C GLY A 145 -17.13 -0.60 12.70
N ARG A 146 -16.95 0.09 11.56
CA ARG A 146 -15.77 -0.01 10.68
C ARG A 146 -15.53 1.28 9.88
N ASP A 147 -14.37 1.39 9.23
CA ASP A 147 -14.00 2.51 8.35
C ASP A 147 -14.82 2.53 7.03
N VAL A 148 -14.76 3.65 6.28
CA VAL A 148 -15.57 3.82 5.05
C VAL A 148 -15.16 2.82 3.98
N THR A 149 -13.88 2.47 3.91
CA THR A 149 -13.37 1.51 2.92
C THR A 149 -13.90 0.11 3.19
N ALA A 150 -13.82 -0.34 4.45
CA ALA A 150 -14.29 -1.63 4.90
C ALA A 150 -15.81 -1.76 4.74
N GLU A 151 -16.57 -0.70 5.05
CA GLU A 151 -18.02 -0.69 4.83
C GLU A 151 -18.39 -0.73 3.35
N ARG A 152 -17.68 0.04 2.52
CA ARG A 152 -17.88 -0.01 1.06
C ARG A 152 -17.68 -1.43 0.54
N ASP A 153 -16.57 -2.06 0.91
CA ASP A 153 -16.22 -3.37 0.41
C ASP A 153 -17.19 -4.45 0.94
N ALA A 154 -17.67 -4.31 2.18
CA ALA A 154 -18.71 -5.17 2.74
C ALA A 154 -20.04 -5.07 1.98
N ARG A 155 -20.51 -3.84 1.68
CA ARG A 155 -21.76 -3.65 0.90
C ARG A 155 -21.61 -4.08 -0.55
N VAL A 156 -20.44 -3.89 -1.15
CA VAL A 156 -20.14 -4.39 -2.49
C VAL A 156 -20.21 -5.92 -2.50
N ALA A 157 -19.56 -6.60 -1.54
CA ALA A 157 -19.64 -8.05 -1.39
C ALA A 157 -21.09 -8.53 -1.19
N GLN A 158 -21.85 -7.86 -0.32
CA GLN A 158 -23.26 -8.18 -0.08
C GLN A 158 -24.13 -8.06 -1.36
N ARG A 159 -23.93 -7.02 -2.17
CA ARG A 159 -24.69 -6.81 -3.42
C ARG A 159 -24.33 -7.78 -4.53
N LEU A 160 -23.07 -8.20 -4.58
CA LEU A 160 -22.62 -9.18 -5.56
C LEU A 160 -23.08 -10.58 -5.20
N GLY A 161 -23.06 -10.94 -3.92
CA GLY A 161 -23.19 -12.34 -3.51
C GLY A 161 -22.15 -13.19 -4.25
N ASP A 162 -22.59 -14.29 -4.84
CA ASP A 162 -21.71 -15.20 -5.60
C ASP A 162 -21.57 -14.82 -7.09
N LYS A 163 -22.09 -13.65 -7.51
CA LYS A 163 -22.06 -13.24 -8.91
C LYS A 163 -20.66 -12.77 -9.30
N HIS A 164 -20.06 -13.44 -10.29
CA HIS A 164 -18.87 -12.93 -10.96
C HIS A 164 -19.23 -11.73 -11.84
N VAL A 165 -18.63 -10.58 -11.56
CA VAL A 165 -18.79 -9.33 -12.32
C VAL A 165 -17.48 -8.91 -12.95
N SER A 166 -17.57 -8.23 -14.09
CA SER A 166 -16.40 -7.60 -14.72
C SER A 166 -15.74 -6.57 -13.80
N ARG A 167 -14.44 -6.34 -13.97
CA ARG A 167 -13.69 -5.29 -13.22
C ARG A 167 -14.35 -3.91 -13.34
N ARG A 168 -14.85 -3.55 -14.53
CA ARG A 168 -15.54 -2.27 -14.78
C ARG A 168 -16.85 -2.17 -14.01
N SER A 169 -17.64 -3.25 -13.98
CA SER A 169 -18.88 -3.31 -13.22
C SER A 169 -18.63 -3.20 -11.70
N LEU A 170 -17.58 -3.87 -11.20
CA LEU A 170 -17.16 -3.78 -9.80
C LEU A 170 -16.76 -2.34 -9.42
N GLN A 171 -16.02 -1.66 -10.29
CA GLN A 171 -15.62 -0.26 -10.08
C GLN A 171 -16.84 0.67 -10.04
N ALA A 172 -17.79 0.51 -10.98
CA ALA A 172 -19.02 1.28 -10.99
C ALA A 172 -19.82 1.04 -9.70
N LEU A 173 -19.96 -0.21 -9.27
CA LEU A 173 -20.65 -0.59 -8.05
C LEU A 173 -19.99 0.03 -6.81
N ARG A 174 -18.66 -0.03 -6.69
CA ARG A 174 -17.90 0.67 -5.63
C ARG A 174 -18.19 2.17 -5.62
N GLY A 175 -18.27 2.80 -6.78
CA GLY A 175 -18.61 4.22 -6.91
C GLY A 175 -20.04 4.55 -6.44
N HIS A 176 -21.02 3.69 -6.73
CA HIS A 176 -22.38 3.84 -6.21
C HIS A 176 -22.44 3.68 -4.70
N VAL A 177 -21.86 2.61 -4.17
CA VAL A 177 -21.82 2.35 -2.72
C VAL A 177 -21.13 3.51 -1.98
N THR A 178 -20.02 4.02 -2.51
CA THR A 178 -19.32 5.15 -1.87
C THR A 178 -20.23 6.39 -1.76
N ARG A 179 -20.99 6.73 -2.81
CA ARG A 179 -21.92 7.87 -2.78
C ARG A 179 -23.01 7.70 -1.72
N GLU A 180 -23.59 6.51 -1.62
CA GLU A 180 -24.59 6.18 -0.60
C GLU A 180 -24.03 6.33 0.83
N LEU A 181 -22.81 5.85 1.08
CA LEU A 181 -22.15 6.01 2.39
C LEU A 181 -21.96 7.49 2.75
N LEU A 182 -21.59 8.32 1.78
CA LEU A 182 -21.45 9.76 2.00
C LEU A 182 -22.80 10.43 2.30
N ASP A 183 -23.86 10.03 1.60
CA ASP A 183 -25.21 10.54 1.84
C ASP A 183 -25.73 10.15 3.24
N GLU A 184 -25.35 8.97 3.75
CA GLU A 184 -25.65 8.54 5.13
C GLU A 184 -24.87 9.34 6.20
N LEU A 185 -23.61 9.71 5.92
CA LEU A 185 -22.77 10.46 6.87
C LEU A 185 -23.09 11.96 6.89
N ARG A 186 -23.48 12.53 5.74
CA ARG A 186 -23.75 13.96 5.58
C ARG A 186 -24.69 14.55 6.65
N PRO A 187 -25.90 14.00 6.94
CA PRO A 187 -26.77 14.56 7.96
C PRO A 187 -26.18 14.45 9.38
N LYS A 188 -25.34 13.45 9.66
CA LYS A 188 -24.71 13.25 10.97
C LYS A 188 -23.62 14.28 11.25
N ILE A 189 -22.83 14.61 10.22
CA ILE A 189 -21.84 15.70 10.29
C ILE A 189 -22.55 17.04 10.48
N ARG A 190 -23.60 17.32 9.68
CA ARG A 190 -24.37 18.57 9.79
C ARG A 190 -24.94 18.78 11.20
N ARG A 191 -25.52 17.73 11.79
CA ARG A 191 -26.08 17.78 13.16
C ARG A 191 -25.02 18.03 14.24
N ARG A 192 -23.79 17.61 14.02
CA ARG A 192 -22.68 17.88 14.97
C ARG A 192 -22.16 19.29 14.85
N ARG A 193 -22.01 19.80 13.62
CA ARG A 193 -21.55 21.17 13.39
C ARG A 193 -22.53 22.21 13.96
N SER A 194 -23.84 21.93 13.94
CA SER A 194 -24.86 22.83 14.50
C SER A 194 -24.95 22.83 16.03
N LYS A 195 -24.26 21.91 16.72
CA LYS A 195 -24.27 21.81 18.20
C LYS A 195 -23.03 22.43 18.83
N LYS A 196 -22.08 22.87 18.01
CA LYS A 196 -20.87 23.57 18.41
C LYS A 196 -21.11 25.06 18.33
#